data_AF-A0A1I6TM29-F1
#
_entry.id   AF-A0A1I6TM29-F1
#
_cell.length_a   1.000
_cell.length_b   1.000
_cell.length_c   1.000
_cell.angle_alpha   90.00
_cell.angle_beta   90.00
_cell.angle_gamma   90.00
#
_symmetry.space_group_name_H-M   'P 1'
#
loop_
_entity.id
_entity.type
_entity.pdbx_description
1 polymer ?
#
loop_
_entity_poly.entity_id
_entity_poly.type
_entity_poly.pdbx_seq_one_letter_code
_entity_poly.pdbx_strand_id
1 'polypeptide(L)'
;MMNENYIFKLNNDERDNLRKALTQVPYDPSGNNQYITEIRMAAYKAFPRHIISRLNEQKTSIKPLPYLILENLPLDEKIISVPNSSDDVDGFKSSCMSKRKS
;
A
#
# COMPACT_ATOMS: atom_id res chain seq x y z
N MET A 1 9.94 -25.88 6.01
CA MET A 1 8.51 -25.85 6.35
C MET A 1 8.17 -24.47 6.87
N MET A 2 7.19 -23.78 6.30
CA MET A 2 6.69 -22.52 6.86
C MET A 2 5.81 -22.86 8.07
N ASN A 3 6.01 -22.18 9.19
CA ASN A 3 5.16 -22.34 10.36
C ASN A 3 3.86 -21.57 10.11
N GLU A 4 2.73 -22.26 10.13
CA GLU A 4 1.39 -21.70 9.91
C GLU A 4 1.03 -20.61 10.93
N ASN A 5 1.71 -20.59 12.09
CA ASN A 5 1.57 -19.55 13.12
C ASN A 5 1.96 -18.14 12.66
N TYR A 6 2.65 -17.99 11.53
CA TYR A 6 3.04 -16.68 10.97
C TYR A 6 2.05 -16.16 9.93
N ILE A 7 1.06 -16.95 9.52
CA ILE A 7 0.16 -16.64 8.41
C ILE A 7 -1.15 -16.07 8.94
N PHE A 8 -1.51 -14.88 8.46
CA PHE A 8 -2.78 -14.23 8.76
C PHE A 8 -3.47 -13.88 7.45
N LYS A 9 -4.60 -14.53 7.19
CA LYS A 9 -5.31 -14.43 5.92
C LYS A 9 -6.52 -13.53 6.05
N LEU A 10 -6.62 -12.55 5.16
CA LEU A 10 -7.83 -11.75 5.01
C LEU A 10 -8.85 -12.56 4.22
N ASN A 11 -10.11 -12.55 4.65
CA ASN A 11 -11.19 -13.04 3.80
C ASN A 11 -11.48 -12.04 2.65
N ASN A 12 -12.29 -12.45 1.67
CA ASN A 12 -12.55 -11.61 0.51
C ASN A 12 -13.27 -10.30 0.87
N ASP A 13 -14.21 -10.33 1.81
CA ASP A 13 -14.93 -9.14 2.25
C ASP A 13 -14.02 -8.15 2.98
N GLU A 14 -13.12 -8.66 3.83
CA GLU A 14 -12.08 -7.90 4.53
C GLU A 14 -11.11 -7.25 3.55
N ARG A 15 -10.65 -8.01 2.55
CA ARG A 15 -9.81 -7.50 1.46
C ARG A 15 -10.51 -6.39 0.68
N ASP A 16 -11.76 -6.60 0.29
CA ASP A 16 -12.52 -5.67 -0.55
C ASP A 16 -12.88 -4.38 0.22
N ASN A 17 -13.17 -4.51 1.52
CA ASN A 17 -13.33 -3.36 2.42
C ASN A 17 -12.04 -2.56 2.58
N LEU A 18 -10.92 -3.24 2.80
CA LEU A 18 -9.61 -2.59 2.92
C LEU A 18 -9.24 -1.85 1.64
N ARG A 19 -9.46 -2.49 0.48
CA ARG A 19 -9.29 -1.88 -0.83
C ARG A 19 -10.12 -0.61 -0.97
N LYS A 20 -11.43 -0.71 -0.75
CA LYS A 20 -12.36 0.42 -0.90
C LYS A 20 -11.94 1.61 -0.03
N ALA A 21 -11.46 1.35 1.19
CA ALA A 21 -10.99 2.41 2.08
C ALA A 21 -9.69 3.06 1.60
N LEU A 22 -8.73 2.27 1.09
CA LEU A 22 -7.45 2.79 0.63
C LEU A 22 -7.58 3.56 -0.70
N THR A 23 -8.44 3.12 -1.62
CA THR A 23 -8.69 3.80 -2.90
C THR A 23 -9.33 5.18 -2.73
N GLN A 24 -9.95 5.48 -1.57
CA GLN A 24 -10.49 6.81 -1.28
C GLN A 24 -9.41 7.85 -0.97
N VAL A 25 -8.19 7.43 -0.64
CA VAL A 25 -7.08 8.34 -0.40
C VAL A 25 -6.41 8.65 -1.74
N PRO A 26 -6.41 9.90 -2.21
CA PRO A 26 -5.80 10.26 -3.47
C PRO A 26 -4.28 10.04 -3.40
N TYR A 27 -3.73 9.35 -4.40
CA TYR A 27 -2.30 9.09 -4.47
C TYR A 27 -1.53 10.41 -4.63
N ASP A 28 -0.61 10.69 -3.69
CA ASP A 28 0.33 11.79 -3.78
C ASP A 28 1.76 11.26 -4.03
N PRO A 29 2.34 11.50 -5.22
CA PRO A 29 3.69 11.03 -5.56
C PRO A 29 4.79 11.70 -4.74
N SER A 30 4.53 12.86 -4.11
CA SER A 30 5.51 13.53 -3.24
C SER A 30 5.73 12.80 -1.92
N GLY A 31 4.82 11.89 -1.54
CA GLY A 31 4.90 11.15 -0.28
C GLY A 31 4.82 12.07 0.94
N ASN A 32 4.07 13.17 0.86
CA ASN A 32 4.03 14.15 1.94
C ASN A 32 3.44 13.56 3.24
N ASN A 33 3.70 14.22 4.38
CA ASN A 33 3.25 13.74 5.69
C ASN A 33 1.73 13.66 5.82
N GLN A 34 0.98 14.54 5.15
CA GLN A 34 -0.49 14.51 5.17
C GLN A 34 -1.00 13.26 4.47
N TYR A 35 -0.53 12.97 3.27
CA TYR A 35 -0.84 11.76 2.50
C TYR A 35 -0.52 10.48 3.30
N ILE A 36 0.69 10.40 3.88
CA ILE A 36 1.08 9.25 4.73
C ILE A 36 0.13 9.09 5.92
N THR A 37 -0.28 10.20 6.53
CA THR A 37 -1.19 10.19 7.68
C THR A 37 -2.59 9.73 7.28
N GLU A 38 -3.12 10.24 6.18
CA GLU A 38 -4.43 9.87 5.64
C GLU A 38 -4.48 8.38 5.27
N ILE A 39 -3.44 7.85 4.61
CA ILE A 39 -3.33 6.41 4.33
C ILE A 39 -3.34 5.60 5.61
N ARG A 40 -2.53 5.97 6.61
CA ARG A 40 -2.48 5.25 7.89
C ARG A 40 -3.84 5.24 8.56
N MET A 41 -4.52 6.38 8.60
CA MET A 41 -5.85 6.49 9.19
C MET A 41 -6.88 5.63 8.45
N ALA A 42 -6.87 5.65 7.11
CA ALA A 42 -7.75 4.80 6.31
C ALA A 42 -7.47 3.31 6.54
N ALA A 43 -6.19 2.92 6.51
CA ALA A 43 -5.74 1.55 6.75
C ALA A 43 -6.16 1.05 8.14
N TYR A 44 -5.86 1.79 9.22
CA TYR A 44 -6.20 1.37 10.58
C TYR A 44 -7.71 1.31 10.82
N LYS A 45 -8.52 2.11 10.12
CA LYS A 45 -9.99 2.03 10.20
C LYS A 45 -10.54 0.81 9.47
N ALA A 46 -9.90 0.40 8.37
CA ALA A 46 -10.42 -0.65 7.48
C ALA A 46 -9.81 -2.03 7.74
N PHE A 47 -8.63 -2.11 8.35
CA PHE A 47 -8.00 -3.39 8.67
C PHE A 47 -8.89 -4.22 9.60
N PRO A 48 -8.95 -5.55 9.40
CA PRO A 48 -9.68 -6.42 10.31
C PRO A 48 -9.11 -6.37 11.72
N ARG A 49 -10.00 -6.43 12.72
CA ARG A 49 -9.62 -6.39 14.14
C ARG A 49 -8.61 -7.46 14.51
N HIS A 50 -8.72 -8.65 13.93
CA HIS A 50 -7.81 -9.75 14.21
C HIS A 50 -6.39 -9.45 13.73
N ILE A 51 -6.21 -8.82 12.56
CA ILE A 51 -4.90 -8.37 12.07
C ILE A 51 -4.33 -7.29 12.99
N ILE A 52 -5.13 -6.30 13.37
CA ILE A 52 -4.69 -5.21 14.26
C ILE A 52 -4.25 -5.76 15.62
N SER A 53 -5.02 -6.69 16.22
CA SER A 53 -4.66 -7.35 17.48
C SER A 53 -3.30 -8.02 17.37
N ARG A 54 -3.06 -8.79 16.30
CA ARG A 54 -1.80 -9.48 16.07
C ARG A 54 -0.64 -8.51 15.90
N LEU A 55 -0.81 -7.46 15.11
CA LEU A 55 0.23 -6.43 14.96
C LEU A 55 0.55 -5.73 16.29
N ASN A 56 -0.45 -5.47 17.12
CA ASN A 56 -0.24 -4.88 18.44
C ASN A 56 0.45 -5.85 19.40
N GLU A 57 0.03 -7.11 19.45
CA GLU A 57 0.69 -8.18 20.22
C GLU A 57 2.17 -8.28 19.85
N GLN A 58 2.50 -8.21 18.56
CA GLN A 58 3.89 -8.22 18.09
C GLN A 58 4.67 -7.00 18.55
N LYS A 59 4.11 -5.80 18.45
CA LYS A 59 4.77 -4.56 18.91
C LYS A 59 5.10 -4.58 20.40
N THR A 60 4.26 -5.22 21.21
CA THR A 60 4.42 -5.29 22.67
C THR A 60 5.12 -6.57 23.15
N SER A 61 5.42 -7.50 22.25
CA SER A 61 6.00 -8.79 22.62
C SER A 61 7.46 -8.65 23.05
N ILE A 62 7.82 -9.34 24.14
CA ILE A 62 9.23 -9.49 24.57
C ILE A 62 10.01 -10.38 23.59
N LYS A 63 9.31 -11.27 22.88
CA LYS A 63 9.85 -12.16 21.85
C LYS A 63 8.97 -12.09 20.61
N PRO A 64 9.09 -11.02 19.80
CA PRO A 64 8.29 -10.91 18.58
C PRO A 64 8.66 -12.02 17.61
N LEU A 65 7.67 -12.40 16.79
CA LEU A 65 7.86 -13.26 15.65
C LEU A 65 8.83 -12.58 14.68
N PRO A 66 9.80 -13.31 14.09
CA PRO A 66 10.78 -12.74 13.18
C PRO A 66 10.14 -12.21 11.88
N TYR A 67 8.94 -12.69 11.52
CA TYR A 67 8.17 -12.24 10.36
C TYR A 67 6.68 -12.53 10.56
N LEU A 68 5.85 -11.89 9.73
CA LEU A 68 4.42 -12.15 9.58
C LEU A 68 4.11 -12.24 8.08
N ILE A 69 3.20 -13.14 7.70
CA ILE A 69 2.72 -13.31 6.34
C ILE A 69 1.25 -12.89 6.33
N LEU A 70 0.94 -11.84 5.59
CA LEU A 70 -0.44 -11.40 5.36
C LEU A 70 -0.91 -11.94 4.01
N GLU A 71 -1.82 -12.90 4.02
CA GLU A 71 -2.38 -13.47 2.79
C GLU A 71 -3.64 -12.73 2.34
N ASN A 72 -3.87 -12.71 1.03
CA ASN A 72 -5.03 -12.10 0.38
C ASN A 72 -5.16 -10.59 0.66
N LEU A 73 -4.04 -9.87 0.73
CA LEU A 73 -4.05 -8.40 0.73
C LEU A 73 -4.60 -7.86 -0.59
N PRO A 74 -5.28 -6.70 -0.57
CA PRO A 74 -5.76 -6.08 -1.78
C PRO A 74 -4.58 -5.64 -2.64
N LEU A 75 -4.62 -6.05 -3.91
CA LEU A 75 -3.74 -5.54 -4.97
C LEU A 75 -4.42 -4.38 -5.67
N ASP A 76 -3.67 -3.54 -6.39
CA ASP A 76 -4.26 -2.53 -7.27
C ASP A 76 -4.89 -3.17 -8.51
N GLU A 77 -5.99 -2.59 -9.00
CA GLU A 77 -6.74 -3.13 -10.14
C GLU A 77 -6.06 -2.83 -11.47
N LYS A 78 -5.22 -1.79 -11.48
CA LYS A 78 -4.43 -1.39 -12.63
C LYS A 78 -3.00 -1.17 -12.17
N ILE A 79 -2.14 -2.14 -12.45
CA ILE A 79 -0.74 -1.84 -12.71
C ILE A 79 -0.79 -1.06 -14.02
N ILE A 80 -0.73 0.27 -13.97
CA ILE A 80 -0.29 1.01 -15.16
C ILE A 80 1.15 0.54 -15.33
N SER A 81 1.32 -0.38 -16.27
CA SER A 81 2.60 -0.99 -16.61
C SER A 81 3.71 0.04 -16.61
N VAL A 82 4.90 -0.37 -16.17
CA VAL A 82 6.15 0.30 -16.57
C VAL A 82 5.99 0.61 -18.07
N PRO A 83 6.19 1.86 -18.53
CA PRO A 83 6.05 2.13 -19.95
C PRO A 83 6.96 1.14 -20.65
N ASN A 84 6.37 0.21 -21.42
CA ASN A 84 7.14 -0.63 -22.29
C ASN A 84 7.92 0.34 -23.17
N SER A 85 9.22 0.12 -23.30
CA SER A 85 10.13 0.98 -24.07
C SER A 85 9.80 1.07 -25.58
N SER A 86 8.62 0.59 -25.99
CA SER A 86 8.10 0.59 -27.35
C SER A 86 6.78 1.35 -27.52
N ASP A 87 6.14 1.83 -26.44
CA ASP A 87 4.89 2.59 -26.57
C ASP A 87 5.19 4.10 -26.50
N ASP A 88 5.45 4.65 -27.68
CA ASP A 88 5.39 6.05 -28.09
C ASP A 88 5.66 7.13 -27.03
N VAL A 89 6.93 7.49 -26.99
CA VAL A 89 7.52 8.67 -26.37
C VAL A 89 7.09 9.92 -27.16
N ASP A 90 5.87 10.41 -27.02
CA ASP A 90 5.53 11.75 -27.56
C ASP A 90 4.66 12.63 -26.65
N GLY A 91 4.15 12.12 -25.53
CA GLY A 91 3.35 12.90 -24.58
C GLY A 91 4.04 13.34 -23.29
N PHE A 92 5.12 12.68 -22.88
CA PHE A 92 5.63 12.76 -21.50
C PHE A 92 6.76 13.79 -21.24
N LYS A 93 7.10 14.64 -22.23
CA LYS A 93 8.06 15.74 -22.03
C LYS A 93 7.54 17.07 -22.60
N SER A 94 6.56 17.70 -21.96
CA SER A 94 6.18 19.07 -22.31
C SER A 94 5.92 19.98 -21.10
N SER A 95 6.74 19.93 -20.05
CA SER A 95 6.77 21.09 -19.13
C SER A 95 8.09 21.41 -18.43
N CYS A 96 9.13 20.58 -18.57
CA CYS A 96 10.43 20.89 -17.94
C CYS A 96 11.41 21.51 -18.94
N MET A 97 11.16 22.75 -19.36
CA MET A 97 12.15 23.60 -20.04
C MET A 97 12.11 24.99 -19.40
N SER A 98 12.76 25.12 -18.24
CA SER A 98 13.08 26.44 -17.67
C SER A 98 14.26 27.01 -18.45
N LYS A 99 14.02 28.03 -19.27
CA LYS A 99 15.02 28.72 -20.09
C LYS A 99 16.01 29.46 -19.18
N ARG A 100 17.30 29.10 -19.19
CA ARG A 100 18.37 30.03 -18.83
C ARG A 100 18.68 30.89 -20.05
N LYS A 101 18.38 32.19 -19.97
CA LYS A 101 18.85 33.19 -20.94
C LYS A 101 20.32 33.49 -20.69
N SER A 102 20.97 33.80 -21.81
CA SER A 102 22.38 34.18 -22.03
C SER A 102 22.92 35.22 -21.07
#